data_AF-A0A1Z5K6Z1-F1
#
_entry.id   AF-A0A1Z5K6Z1-F1
#
_cell.length_a   1.000
_cell.length_b   1.000
_cell.length_c   1.000
_cell.angle_alpha   90.00
_cell.angle_beta   90.00
_cell.angle_gamma   90.00
#
_symmetry.space_group_name_H-M   'P 1'
#
loop_
_entity.id
_entity.type
_entity.pdbx_description
1 polymer ?
#
loop_
_entity_poly.entity_id
_entity_poly.type
_entity_poly.pdbx_seq_one_letter_code
_entity_poly.pdbx_strand_id
1 'polypeptide(L)'
;MAIGNYNLADADSFGDLDDYIIDPFFKLKGMDVFLCEADGGVPETKVADHSWFVQHGLRDAPIFLVNISTQWGNILLYFSLPEWLKDWDCLEENDHDSKEMKALKRFFDGSDQNRSSTLYFMPSVVEAPYAVRCVSPSKQEYPMGDRAYLPLLWTKYPAEPENNKAIAMELEIDCMSSGWVRSMAGLVKRNLVSLSIDVAVLLKTEEAQLCLALWRFDHIDISSSPTMPARVTN
;
A
#
# COMPACT_ATOMS: atom_id res chain seq x y z
N MET A 1 9.60 21.21 -11.63
CA MET A 1 9.68 20.57 -12.95
C MET A 1 8.51 19.62 -13.00
N ALA A 2 7.47 19.94 -13.78
CA ALA A 2 6.21 19.19 -13.79
C ALA A 2 6.40 17.92 -14.62
N ILE A 3 6.10 16.76 -14.04
CA ILE A 3 6.08 15.50 -14.79
C ILE A 3 4.81 15.57 -15.66
N GLY A 4 5.02 15.86 -16.94
CA GLY A 4 3.96 15.89 -17.94
C GLY A 4 3.35 14.51 -18.12
N ASN A 5 2.08 14.50 -18.54
CA ASN A 5 1.38 13.34 -19.05
C ASN A 5 2.17 12.73 -20.22
N TYR A 6 3.08 11.80 -19.94
CA TYR A 6 3.74 11.02 -20.98
C TYR A 6 2.88 9.83 -21.35
N ASN A 7 2.51 9.77 -22.62
CA ASN A 7 1.91 8.60 -23.23
C ASN A 7 3.02 7.56 -23.41
N LEU A 8 3.08 6.58 -22.50
CA LEU A 8 4.10 5.51 -22.47
C LEU A 8 4.03 4.54 -23.68
N ALA A 9 3.21 4.84 -24.69
CA ALA A 9 3.11 4.09 -25.93
C ALA A 9 4.18 4.47 -26.98
N ASP A 10 4.86 5.61 -26.81
CA ASP A 10 5.85 6.12 -27.80
C ASP A 10 7.33 5.86 -27.41
N ALA A 11 7.57 5.08 -26.35
CA ALA A 11 8.93 4.78 -25.86
C ALA A 11 9.55 3.57 -26.58
N ASP A 12 9.74 3.66 -27.91
CA ASP A 12 10.47 2.67 -28.71
C ASP A 12 12.02 2.82 -28.61
N SER A 13 12.52 3.79 -27.84
CA SER A 13 13.95 3.99 -27.60
C SER A 13 14.35 3.49 -26.20
N PHE A 14 14.65 2.20 -26.09
CA PHE A 14 15.15 1.53 -24.87
C PHE A 14 16.52 2.03 -24.36
N GLY A 15 17.10 3.10 -24.92
CA GLY A 15 18.42 3.61 -24.55
C GLY A 15 18.45 4.69 -23.46
N ASP A 16 17.32 5.39 -23.22
CA ASP A 16 17.26 6.56 -22.31
C ASP A 16 16.37 6.32 -21.07
N LEU A 17 15.92 5.09 -20.82
CA LEU A 17 15.03 4.75 -19.70
C LEU A 17 15.76 4.44 -18.38
N ASP A 18 17.07 4.15 -18.44
CA ASP A 18 17.88 3.85 -17.24
C ASP A 18 18.06 5.08 -16.32
N ASP A 19 17.85 6.29 -16.85
CA ASP A 19 18.00 7.55 -16.10
C ASP A 19 16.76 7.94 -15.26
N TYR A 20 15.67 7.17 -15.31
CA TYR A 20 14.41 7.49 -14.63
C TYR A 20 13.94 6.41 -13.63
N ILE A 21 14.88 5.77 -12.94
CA ILE A 21 14.53 4.94 -11.78
C ILE A 21 14.01 5.87 -10.67
N ILE A 22 12.70 5.86 -10.45
CA ILE A 22 12.08 6.56 -9.33
C ILE A 22 12.16 5.66 -8.10
N ASP A 23 13.07 5.97 -7.18
CA ASP A 23 13.15 5.28 -5.91
C ASP A 23 11.94 5.62 -5.02
N PRO A 24 11.20 4.62 -4.50
CA PRO A 24 10.10 4.88 -3.59
C PRO A 24 10.61 5.39 -2.24
N PHE A 25 9.89 6.35 -1.65
CA PHE A 25 10.22 6.88 -0.31
C PHE A 25 10.13 5.81 0.77
N PHE A 26 9.17 4.89 0.66
CA PHE A 26 8.99 3.77 1.56
C PHE A 26 9.52 2.49 0.90
N LYS A 27 10.51 1.88 1.54
CA LYS A 27 11.13 0.66 1.03
C LYS A 27 10.27 -0.55 1.40
N LEU A 28 9.87 -1.34 0.41
CA LEU A 28 9.17 -2.60 0.65
C LEU A 28 10.05 -3.53 1.50
N LYS A 29 9.50 -4.03 2.60
CA LYS A 29 10.11 -5.02 3.50
C LYS A 29 9.62 -6.42 3.21
N GLY A 30 8.37 -6.56 2.79
CA GLY A 30 7.77 -7.83 2.44
C GLY A 30 6.31 -7.68 2.08
N MET A 31 5.75 -8.79 1.65
CA MET A 31 4.33 -8.93 1.36
C MET A 31 3.91 -10.33 1.79
N ASP A 32 2.80 -10.42 2.52
CA ASP A 32 2.21 -11.69 2.90
C ASP A 32 0.75 -11.75 2.46
N VAL A 33 0.27 -12.97 2.25
CA VAL A 33 -1.13 -13.26 1.99
C VAL A 33 -1.60 -14.27 3.02
N PHE A 34 -2.63 -13.90 3.78
CA PHE A 34 -3.23 -14.74 4.82
C PHE A 34 -4.67 -15.06 4.45
N LEU A 35 -5.03 -16.34 4.52
CA LEU A 35 -6.40 -16.80 4.30
C LEU A 35 -7.24 -16.59 5.57
N CYS A 36 -8.48 -16.16 5.39
CA CYS A 36 -9.42 -15.93 6.49
C CYS A 36 -10.47 -17.05 6.65
N GLU A 37 -10.31 -18.17 5.93
CA GLU A 37 -11.31 -19.25 5.88
C GLU A 37 -11.53 -19.94 7.23
N ALA A 38 -10.53 -19.96 8.13
CA ALA A 38 -10.65 -20.57 9.46
C ALA A 38 -11.54 -19.76 10.41
N ASP A 39 -11.58 -18.43 10.28
CA ASP A 39 -12.28 -17.53 11.19
C ASP A 39 -13.63 -17.06 10.63
N GLY A 40 -14.32 -17.95 9.90
CA GLY A 40 -15.61 -17.63 9.30
C GLY A 40 -15.54 -16.63 8.14
N GLY A 41 -14.35 -16.41 7.56
CA GLY A 41 -14.14 -15.53 6.42
C GLY A 41 -14.04 -14.04 6.79
N VAL A 42 -13.84 -13.70 8.06
CA VAL A 42 -13.70 -12.31 8.50
C VAL A 42 -12.24 -11.86 8.39
N PRO A 43 -11.91 -10.82 7.59
CA PRO A 43 -10.56 -10.28 7.53
C PRO A 43 -10.12 -9.61 8.84
N GLU A 44 -8.84 -9.75 9.16
CA GLU A 44 -8.24 -9.08 10.31
C GLU A 44 -8.11 -7.58 10.05
N THR A 45 -8.33 -6.79 11.09
CA THR A 45 -8.18 -5.33 11.09
C THR A 45 -7.17 -4.94 12.15
N LYS A 46 -6.62 -3.73 12.11
CA LYS A 46 -5.63 -3.24 13.07
C LYS A 46 -4.45 -4.21 13.22
N VAL A 47 -3.89 -4.61 12.09
CA VAL A 47 -2.84 -5.62 12.02
C VAL A 47 -1.55 -5.11 12.65
N ALA A 48 -1.29 -3.80 12.61
CA ALA A 48 -0.14 -3.21 13.28
C ALA A 48 -0.14 -3.46 14.81
N ASP A 49 -1.31 -3.63 15.43
CA ASP A 49 -1.48 -3.97 16.85
C ASP A 49 -1.83 -5.45 17.08
N HIS A 50 -1.73 -6.28 16.06
CA HIS A 50 -1.98 -7.71 16.19
C HIS A 50 -0.86 -8.39 16.99
N SER A 51 -1.21 -8.98 18.14
CA SER A 51 -0.24 -9.43 19.14
C SER A 51 0.76 -10.45 18.61
N TRP A 52 0.33 -11.38 17.75
CA TRP A 52 1.26 -12.33 17.11
C TRP A 52 2.31 -11.61 16.25
N PHE A 53 1.90 -10.66 15.40
CA PHE A 53 2.83 -9.97 14.51
C PHE A 53 3.78 -9.05 15.28
N VAL A 54 3.26 -8.37 16.32
CA VAL A 54 4.08 -7.55 17.21
C VAL A 54 5.14 -8.40 17.93
N GLN A 55 4.77 -9.57 18.46
CA GLN A 55 5.73 -10.49 19.09
C GLN A 55 6.80 -11.01 18.12
N HIS A 56 6.52 -11.00 16.82
CA HIS A 56 7.44 -11.40 15.75
C HIS A 56 8.05 -10.21 15.01
N GLY A 57 8.07 -9.03 15.65
CA GLY A 57 8.88 -7.90 15.23
C GLY A 57 8.25 -6.95 14.22
N LEU A 58 6.93 -7.02 13.97
CA LEU A 58 6.25 -6.12 13.03
C LEU A 58 6.50 -4.64 13.34
N ARG A 59 6.63 -4.30 14.62
CA ARG A 59 6.86 -2.92 15.10
C ARG A 59 8.24 -2.74 15.74
N ASP A 60 9.24 -3.55 15.38
CA ASP A 60 10.62 -3.34 15.85
C ASP A 60 11.26 -2.08 15.25
N ALA A 61 10.72 -1.58 14.12
CA ALA A 61 11.13 -0.35 13.46
C ALA A 61 9.92 0.41 12.88
N PRO A 62 10.04 1.72 12.60
CA PRO A 62 8.98 2.50 11.98
C PRO A 62 8.46 1.87 10.68
N ILE A 63 7.15 1.62 10.62
CA ILE A 63 6.53 0.88 9.53
C ILE A 63 5.26 1.55 8.99
N PHE A 64 5.12 1.53 7.66
CA PHE A 64 3.88 1.79 6.96
C PHE A 64 3.30 0.46 6.49
N LEU A 65 2.12 0.12 7.00
CA LEU A 65 1.43 -1.13 6.72
C LEU A 65 0.24 -0.85 5.80
N VAL A 66 0.12 -1.60 4.71
CA VAL A 66 -1.12 -1.62 3.92
C VAL A 66 -1.78 -2.97 4.12
N ASN A 67 -3.01 -2.95 4.64
CA ASN A 67 -3.82 -4.13 4.89
C ASN A 67 -5.01 -4.13 3.90
N ILE A 68 -4.92 -4.96 2.85
CA ILE A 68 -6.01 -5.11 1.88
C ILE A 68 -6.90 -6.27 2.31
N SER A 69 -8.09 -5.93 2.78
CA SER A 69 -9.09 -6.88 3.25
C SER A 69 -9.97 -7.36 2.11
N THR A 70 -10.00 -8.67 1.84
CA THR A 70 -10.79 -9.29 0.77
C THR A 70 -11.67 -10.42 1.32
N GLN A 71 -12.56 -10.98 0.49
CA GLN A 71 -13.50 -12.03 0.92
C GLN A 71 -12.87 -13.38 1.21
N TRP A 72 -11.58 -13.50 0.95
CA TRP A 72 -10.84 -14.74 1.07
C TRP A 72 -9.55 -14.60 1.90
N GLY A 73 -9.15 -13.38 2.23
CA GLY A 73 -7.87 -13.15 2.89
C GLY A 73 -7.53 -11.69 3.15
N ASN A 74 -6.49 -11.49 3.94
CA ASN A 74 -5.76 -10.24 4.07
C ASN A 74 -4.50 -10.31 3.21
N ILE A 75 -4.24 -9.27 2.42
CA ILE A 75 -2.96 -9.06 1.76
C ILE A 75 -2.25 -7.94 2.53
N LEU A 76 -1.12 -8.27 3.12
CA LEU A 76 -0.35 -7.36 3.95
C LEU A 76 0.89 -6.92 3.19
N LEU A 77 1.12 -5.62 3.12
CA LEU A 77 2.32 -5.03 2.53
C LEU A 77 3.04 -4.22 3.62
N TYR A 78 4.31 -4.54 3.84
CA TYR A 78 5.12 -3.93 4.87
C TYR A 78 6.12 -2.99 4.22
N PHE A 79 6.09 -1.72 4.56
CA PHE A 79 7.07 -0.75 4.06
C PHE A 79 7.79 -0.08 5.22
N SER A 80 9.10 0.10 5.11
CA SER A 80 9.83 0.94 6.06
C SER A 80 9.48 2.39 5.86
N LEU A 81 9.15 3.06 6.96
CA LEU A 81 9.08 4.51 7.01
C LEU A 81 10.50 5.12 6.94
N PRO A 82 10.63 6.38 6.53
CA PRO A 82 11.91 7.07 6.51
C PRO A 82 12.56 7.15 7.89
N GLU A 83 13.90 7.06 7.94
CA GLU A 83 14.67 7.01 9.20
C GLU A 83 14.53 8.24 10.10
N TRP A 84 14.17 9.39 9.53
CA TRP A 84 13.94 10.62 10.28
C TRP A 84 12.63 10.58 11.07
N LEU A 85 11.66 9.76 10.65
CA LEU A 85 10.35 9.66 11.28
C LEU A 85 10.40 8.62 12.41
N LYS A 86 10.83 9.08 13.60
CA LYS A 86 10.95 8.24 14.81
C LYS A 86 9.74 8.33 15.72
N ASP A 87 9.05 9.47 15.66
CA ASP A 87 7.86 9.80 16.45
C ASP A 87 6.90 10.64 15.57
N TRP A 88 5.62 10.68 15.92
CA TRP A 88 4.66 11.56 15.26
C TRP A 88 4.87 13.04 15.59
N ASP A 89 5.55 13.34 16.70
CA ASP A 89 5.87 14.71 17.11
C ASP A 89 6.96 15.36 16.22
N CYS A 90 7.68 14.59 15.38
CA CYS A 90 8.73 15.12 14.50
C CYS A 90 8.21 15.67 13.15
N LEU A 91 6.90 15.83 13.01
CA LEU A 91 6.24 16.27 11.78
C LEU A 91 6.25 17.78 11.56
N GLU A 92 6.83 18.57 12.48
CA GLU A 92 6.99 20.01 12.30
C GLU A 92 7.84 20.34 11.05
N GLU A 93 7.34 21.26 10.23
CA GLU A 93 8.06 21.71 9.03
C GLU A 93 9.19 22.67 9.37
N ASN A 94 10.35 22.46 8.76
CA ASN A 94 11.49 23.36 8.84
C ASN A 94 11.67 24.13 7.54
N ASP A 95 12.25 25.33 7.62
CA ASP A 95 12.58 26.14 6.43
C ASP A 95 13.57 25.45 5.49
N HIS A 96 14.39 24.54 6.02
CA HIS A 96 15.36 23.74 5.28
C HIS A 96 14.80 22.46 4.67
N ASP A 97 13.55 22.08 4.98
CA ASP A 97 12.93 20.90 4.41
C ASP A 97 12.71 21.09 2.90
N SER A 98 13.00 20.06 2.12
CA SER A 98 12.65 20.04 0.70
C SER A 98 11.12 20.05 0.52
N LYS A 99 10.64 20.38 -0.68
CA LYS A 99 9.20 20.39 -0.97
C LYS A 99 8.57 19.00 -0.75
N GLU A 100 9.33 17.97 -1.10
CA GLU A 100 8.96 16.57 -0.94
C GLU A 100 8.84 16.18 0.53
N MET A 101 9.80 16.62 1.35
CA MET A 101 9.77 16.40 2.80
C MET A 101 8.57 17.11 3.44
N LYS A 102 8.31 18.36 3.07
CA LYS A 102 7.13 19.11 3.56
C LYS A 102 5.83 18.43 3.15
N ALA A 103 5.71 18.01 1.90
CA ALA A 103 4.55 17.28 1.41
C ALA A 103 4.34 15.97 2.19
N LEU A 104 5.42 15.24 2.48
CA LEU A 104 5.37 13.99 3.24
C LEU A 104 5.01 14.20 4.71
N LYS A 105 5.56 15.23 5.36
CA LYS A 105 5.19 15.63 6.73
C LYS A 105 3.71 16.01 6.83
N ARG A 106 3.22 16.85 5.92
CA ARG A 106 1.80 17.22 5.81
C ARG A 106 0.92 16.01 5.53
N PHE A 107 1.37 15.07 4.69
CA PHE A 107 0.64 13.83 4.45
C PHE A 107 0.49 13.02 5.73
N PHE A 108 1.58 12.84 6.49
CA PHE A 108 1.49 12.13 7.77
C PHE A 108 0.61 12.87 8.75
N ASP A 109 0.79 14.19 8.94
CA ASP A 109 0.04 14.97 9.93
C ASP A 109 -1.43 15.20 9.54
N GLY A 110 -1.72 15.17 8.25
CA GLY A 110 -3.03 15.46 7.68
C GLY A 110 -4.14 14.54 8.16
N SER A 111 -5.39 14.99 7.97
CA SER A 111 -6.58 14.17 8.24
C SER A 111 -6.67 12.97 7.30
N ASP A 112 -7.46 11.97 7.66
CA ASP A 112 -7.72 10.80 6.81
C ASP A 112 -8.29 11.21 5.44
N GLN A 113 -9.13 12.25 5.41
CA GLN A 113 -9.67 12.82 4.18
C GLN A 113 -8.54 13.41 3.32
N ASN A 114 -7.62 14.19 3.92
CA ASN A 114 -6.50 14.77 3.20
C ASN A 114 -5.55 13.70 2.63
N ARG A 115 -5.22 12.69 3.43
CA ARG A 115 -4.40 11.55 2.99
C ARG A 115 -5.05 10.82 1.82
N SER A 116 -6.34 10.53 1.94
CA SER A 116 -7.07 9.82 0.90
C SER A 116 -7.21 10.63 -0.39
N SER A 117 -7.41 11.96 -0.30
CA SER A 117 -7.54 12.83 -1.49
C SER A 117 -6.22 13.08 -2.23
N THR A 118 -5.08 12.91 -1.56
CA THR A 118 -3.75 13.16 -2.14
C THR A 118 -3.07 11.87 -2.61
N LEU A 119 -3.62 10.70 -2.26
CA LEU A 119 -3.08 9.41 -2.67
C LEU A 119 -3.70 8.89 -3.96
N TYR A 120 -2.80 8.38 -4.80
CA TYR A 120 -3.12 7.72 -6.05
C TYR A 120 -2.44 6.37 -6.09
N PHE A 121 -3.07 5.39 -6.71
CA PHE A 121 -2.42 4.14 -7.07
C PHE A 121 -2.34 4.02 -8.58
N MET A 122 -1.25 3.44 -9.06
CA MET A 122 -0.99 3.24 -10.48
C MET A 122 -0.61 1.78 -10.70
N PRO A 123 -1.59 0.93 -11.06
CA PRO A 123 -1.33 -0.45 -11.40
C PRO A 123 -0.82 -0.55 -12.85
N SER A 124 0.13 -1.43 -13.09
CA SER A 124 0.65 -1.78 -14.41
C SER A 124 0.68 -3.30 -14.52
N VAL A 125 -0.21 -3.85 -15.33
CA VAL A 125 -0.22 -5.29 -15.62
C VAL A 125 1.01 -5.64 -16.44
N VAL A 126 1.88 -6.47 -15.87
CA VAL A 126 3.09 -6.98 -16.51
C VAL A 126 2.75 -8.26 -17.26
N GLU A 127 2.14 -9.21 -16.56
CA GLU A 127 1.72 -10.50 -17.10
C GLU A 127 0.30 -10.82 -16.64
N ALA A 128 -0.57 -11.24 -17.55
CA ALA A 128 -1.90 -11.71 -17.20
C ALA A 128 -2.52 -12.53 -18.34
N PRO A 129 -3.49 -13.41 -18.05
CA PRO A 129 -4.33 -14.03 -19.06
C PRO A 129 -5.00 -12.98 -19.95
N TYR A 130 -5.25 -13.33 -21.21
CA TYR A 130 -5.80 -12.40 -22.20
C TYR A 130 -7.07 -11.69 -21.73
N ALA A 131 -8.00 -12.42 -21.10
CA ALA A 131 -9.24 -11.86 -20.58
C ALA A 131 -9.01 -10.75 -19.52
N VAL A 132 -7.98 -10.90 -18.67
CA VAL A 132 -7.61 -9.88 -17.67
C VAL A 132 -7.00 -8.67 -18.36
N ARG A 133 -6.11 -8.87 -19.36
CA ARG A 133 -5.53 -7.76 -20.13
C ARG A 133 -6.56 -6.93 -20.87
N CYS A 134 -7.62 -7.54 -21.42
CA CYS A 134 -8.69 -6.83 -22.13
C CYS A 134 -9.51 -5.88 -21.24
N VAL A 135 -9.56 -6.12 -19.93
CA VAL A 135 -10.32 -5.29 -18.97
C VAL A 135 -9.42 -4.47 -18.05
N SER A 136 -8.11 -4.69 -18.11
CA SER A 136 -7.15 -3.97 -17.30
C SER A 136 -6.87 -2.61 -17.92
N PRO A 137 -6.91 -1.53 -17.14
CA PRO A 137 -6.64 -0.21 -17.67
C PRO A 137 -5.18 -0.05 -18.09
N SER A 138 -4.94 0.76 -19.13
CA SER A 138 -3.60 1.16 -19.54
C SER A 138 -3.01 2.12 -18.50
N LYS A 139 -1.94 1.72 -17.80
CA LYS A 139 -1.06 2.54 -16.92
C LYS A 139 -1.67 3.88 -16.49
N GLN A 140 -2.78 3.82 -15.76
CA GLN A 140 -3.55 4.99 -15.36
C GLN A 140 -3.46 5.16 -13.86
N GLU A 141 -3.35 6.41 -13.42
CA GLU A 141 -3.39 6.77 -12.01
C GLU A 141 -4.83 6.87 -11.54
N TYR A 142 -5.11 6.31 -10.37
CA TYR A 142 -6.44 6.29 -9.77
C TYR A 142 -6.41 6.94 -8.40
N PRO A 143 -7.24 7.97 -8.14
CA PRO A 143 -7.36 8.53 -6.80
C PRO A 143 -7.95 7.50 -5.85
N MET A 144 -7.36 7.35 -4.67
CA MET A 144 -7.81 6.39 -3.66
C MET A 144 -9.02 6.92 -2.89
N GLY A 145 -9.04 8.20 -2.51
CA GLY A 145 -10.04 8.77 -1.59
C GLY A 145 -11.33 9.30 -2.21
N ASP A 146 -11.43 9.41 -3.52
CA ASP A 146 -12.58 10.05 -4.19
C ASP A 146 -13.73 9.06 -4.49
N ARG A 147 -13.61 7.81 -4.05
CA ARG A 147 -14.49 6.74 -4.52
C ARG A 147 -15.19 6.06 -3.36
N ALA A 148 -16.49 6.31 -3.24
CA ALA A 148 -17.40 5.74 -2.23
C ALA A 148 -17.43 4.19 -2.18
N TYR A 149 -16.77 3.51 -3.14
CA TYR A 149 -16.77 2.07 -3.25
C TYR A 149 -15.49 1.39 -2.74
N LEU A 150 -14.46 2.13 -2.33
CA LEU A 150 -13.25 1.55 -1.74
C LEU A 150 -12.95 2.27 -0.42
N PRO A 151 -13.64 1.90 0.69
CA PRO A 151 -13.40 2.51 1.98
C PRO A 151 -11.94 2.36 2.39
N LEU A 152 -11.36 3.47 2.86
CA LEU A 152 -10.00 3.53 3.39
C LEU A 152 -10.10 3.90 4.86
N LEU A 153 -9.45 3.14 5.72
CA LEU A 153 -9.30 3.48 7.13
C LEU A 153 -7.82 3.68 7.40
N TRP A 154 -7.50 4.79 8.06
CA TRP A 154 -6.15 5.09 8.47
C TRP A 154 -6.03 5.01 9.98
N THR A 155 -4.99 4.34 10.44
CA THR A 155 -4.68 4.28 11.87
C THR A 155 -3.23 4.65 12.10
N LYS A 156 -2.98 5.61 13.00
CA LYS A 156 -1.65 5.92 13.51
C LYS A 156 -1.46 5.23 14.84
N TYR A 157 -0.29 4.62 15.02
CA TYR A 157 0.12 3.97 16.25
C TYR A 157 1.34 4.69 16.80
N PRO A 158 1.29 5.23 18.03
CA PRO A 158 2.42 5.91 18.65
C PRO A 158 3.51 4.90 19.03
N ALA A 159 4.74 5.38 19.22
CA ALA A 159 5.79 4.55 19.79
C ALA A 159 5.42 4.15 21.23
N GLU A 160 5.71 2.91 21.61
CA GLU A 160 5.57 2.38 22.97
C GLU A 160 6.92 1.77 23.37
N PRO A 161 7.90 2.58 23.83
CA PRO A 161 9.23 2.10 24.18
C PRO A 161 9.22 1.00 25.24
N GLU A 162 8.31 1.09 26.21
CA GLU A 162 8.14 0.10 27.28
C GLU A 162 7.76 -1.30 26.75
N ASN A 163 7.13 -1.35 25.57
CA ASN A 163 6.70 -2.57 24.88
C ASN A 163 7.57 -2.87 23.65
N ASN A 164 8.70 -2.16 23.48
CA ASN A 164 9.56 -2.23 22.29
C ASN A 164 8.81 -2.03 20.96
N LYS A 165 7.79 -1.17 20.91
CA LYS A 165 7.09 -0.86 19.66
C LYS A 165 7.49 0.50 19.12
N ALA A 166 8.02 0.54 17.91
CA ALA A 166 8.19 1.76 17.13
C ALA A 166 6.84 2.27 16.60
N ILE A 167 6.80 3.51 16.09
CA ILE A 167 5.61 4.04 15.42
C ILE A 167 5.16 3.14 14.26
N ALA A 168 3.87 3.15 13.98
CA ALA A 168 3.32 2.51 12.78
C ALA A 168 2.18 3.34 12.21
N MET A 169 2.02 3.30 10.89
CA MET A 169 0.83 3.81 10.23
C MET A 169 0.23 2.71 9.37
N GLU A 170 -1.05 2.44 9.56
CA GLU A 170 -1.78 1.41 8.83
C GLU A 170 -2.81 2.06 7.91
N LEU A 171 -2.80 1.65 6.65
CA LEU A 171 -3.86 1.88 5.68
C LEU A 171 -4.63 0.58 5.47
N GLU A 172 -5.86 0.52 5.95
CA GLU A 172 -6.77 -0.57 5.63
C GLU A 172 -7.57 -0.23 4.37
N ILE A 173 -7.53 -1.13 3.40
CA ILE A 173 -8.28 -1.05 2.15
C ILE A 173 -9.38 -2.11 2.17
N ASP A 174 -10.61 -1.67 2.27
CA ASP A 174 -11.77 -2.55 2.35
C ASP A 174 -12.27 -2.92 0.94
N CYS A 175 -11.91 -4.12 0.48
CA CYS A 175 -12.45 -4.70 -0.77
C CYS A 175 -13.76 -5.48 -0.55
N MET A 176 -14.29 -5.48 0.67
CA MET A 176 -15.47 -6.22 1.10
C MET A 176 -16.76 -5.42 1.06
N SER A 177 -16.73 -4.12 1.32
CA SER A 177 -17.97 -3.34 1.41
C SER A 177 -18.68 -3.16 0.05
N SER A 178 -17.93 -3.01 -1.04
CA SER A 178 -18.50 -2.80 -2.37
C SER A 178 -18.68 -4.11 -3.15
N GLY A 179 -19.91 -4.37 -3.63
CA GLY A 179 -20.21 -5.55 -4.44
C GLY A 179 -19.42 -5.61 -5.75
N TRP A 180 -19.14 -4.46 -6.36
CA TRP A 180 -18.30 -4.39 -7.56
C TRP A 180 -16.84 -4.74 -7.24
N VAL A 181 -16.28 -4.17 -6.16
CA VAL A 181 -14.90 -4.46 -5.74
C VAL A 181 -14.76 -5.93 -5.33
N ARG A 182 -15.72 -6.48 -4.57
CA ARG A 182 -15.76 -7.92 -4.23
C ARG A 182 -15.73 -8.81 -5.48
N SER A 183 -16.52 -8.46 -6.49
CA SER A 183 -16.58 -9.21 -7.75
C SER A 183 -15.24 -9.18 -8.49
N MET A 184 -14.59 -8.02 -8.54
CA MET A 184 -13.25 -7.85 -9.10
C MET A 184 -12.20 -8.64 -8.31
N ALA A 185 -12.22 -8.55 -6.98
CA ALA A 185 -11.33 -9.32 -6.11
C ALA A 185 -11.50 -10.84 -6.31
N GLY A 186 -12.73 -11.31 -6.54
CA GLY A 186 -13.01 -12.71 -6.88
C GLY A 186 -12.49 -13.11 -8.26
N LEU A 187 -12.55 -12.23 -9.25
CA LEU A 187 -11.94 -12.46 -10.57
C LEU A 187 -10.42 -12.53 -10.49
N VAL A 188 -9.81 -11.59 -9.75
CA VAL A 188 -8.36 -11.55 -9.51
C VAL A 188 -7.91 -12.82 -8.78
N LYS A 189 -8.61 -13.24 -7.69
CA LYS A 189 -8.31 -14.46 -6.91
C LYS A 189 -8.02 -15.67 -7.81
N ARG A 190 -8.87 -15.90 -8.81
CA ARG A 190 -8.76 -17.06 -9.72
C ARG A 190 -7.56 -17.00 -10.68
N ASN A 191 -6.98 -15.83 -10.88
CA ASN A 191 -5.90 -15.61 -11.84
C ASN A 191 -4.58 -15.24 -11.15
N LEU A 192 -4.53 -15.10 -9.82
CA LEU A 192 -3.35 -14.65 -9.07
C LEU A 192 -2.07 -15.42 -9.43
N VAL A 193 -2.17 -16.75 -9.61
CA VAL A 193 -1.04 -17.63 -9.99
C VAL A 193 -0.48 -17.32 -11.38
N SER A 194 -1.23 -16.63 -12.23
CA SER A 194 -0.88 -16.28 -13.62
C SER A 194 -0.78 -14.78 -13.84
N LEU A 195 -0.78 -14.01 -12.75
CA LEU A 195 -0.92 -12.56 -12.76
C LEU A 195 0.33 -11.93 -12.14
N SER A 196 0.93 -11.02 -12.88
CA SER A 196 2.01 -10.17 -12.42
C SER A 196 1.60 -8.71 -12.62
N ILE A 197 1.52 -7.93 -11.54
CA ILE A 197 1.11 -6.53 -11.53
C ILE A 197 2.11 -5.72 -10.72
N ASP A 198 2.71 -4.72 -11.35
CA ASP A 198 3.42 -3.66 -10.64
C ASP A 198 2.41 -2.64 -10.11
N VAL A 199 2.58 -2.21 -8.87
CA VAL A 199 1.74 -1.19 -8.27
C VAL A 199 2.63 -0.12 -7.65
N ALA A 200 2.46 1.11 -8.10
CA ALA A 200 3.03 2.29 -7.47
C ALA A 200 1.93 3.03 -6.68
N VAL A 201 2.29 3.53 -5.50
CA VAL A 201 1.49 4.48 -4.73
C VAL A 201 2.16 5.83 -4.83
N LEU A 202 1.37 6.81 -5.27
CA LEU A 202 1.83 8.16 -5.53
C LEU A 202 1.18 9.12 -4.54
N LEU A 203 1.96 10.04 -3.99
CA LEU A 203 1.47 11.22 -3.29
C LEU A 203 1.47 12.38 -4.27
N LYS A 204 0.30 12.98 -4.49
CA LYS A 204 0.13 14.16 -5.35
C LYS A 204 -0.43 15.31 -4.55
N THR A 205 0.35 16.38 -4.47
CA THR A 205 -0.06 17.66 -3.90
C THR A 205 0.16 18.75 -4.94
N GLU A 206 -0.26 19.98 -4.63
CA GLU A 206 0.03 21.13 -5.50
C GLU A 206 1.53 21.41 -5.65
N GLU A 207 2.34 20.97 -4.69
CA GLU A 207 3.77 21.31 -4.58
C GLU A 207 4.70 20.17 -4.99
N ALA A 208 4.27 18.91 -4.89
CA ALA A 208 5.09 17.73 -5.11
C ALA A 208 4.30 16.54 -5.67
N GLN A 209 5.00 15.71 -6.45
CA GLN A 209 4.54 14.39 -6.87
C GLN A 209 5.62 13.36 -6.51
N LEU A 210 5.27 12.40 -5.66
CA LEU A 210 6.22 11.44 -5.07
C LEU A 210 5.74 10.02 -5.28
N CYS A 211 6.68 9.10 -5.56
CA CYS A 211 6.44 7.68 -5.42
C CYS A 211 6.64 7.31 -3.94
N LEU A 212 5.56 7.06 -3.22
CA LEU A 212 5.64 6.65 -1.81
C LEU A 212 6.06 5.19 -1.71
N ALA A 213 5.46 4.31 -2.50
CA ALA A 213 5.69 2.88 -2.41
C ALA A 213 5.60 2.26 -3.80
N LEU A 214 6.38 1.19 -3.99
CA LEU A 214 6.37 0.38 -5.19
C LEU A 214 6.48 -1.09 -4.78
N TRP A 215 5.63 -1.93 -5.35
CA TRP A 215 5.71 -3.38 -5.17
C TRP A 215 5.15 -4.10 -6.39
N ARG A 216 5.41 -5.41 -6.46
CA ARG A 216 4.86 -6.31 -7.47
C ARG A 216 4.06 -7.41 -6.79
N PHE A 217 2.83 -7.60 -7.26
CA PHE A 217 2.14 -8.88 -7.09
C PHE A 217 2.68 -9.80 -8.16
N ASP A 218 3.36 -10.89 -7.79
CA ASP A 218 3.98 -11.80 -8.75
C ASP A 218 3.49 -13.23 -8.53
N HIS A 219 2.64 -13.72 -9.42
CA HIS A 219 2.24 -15.12 -9.51
C HIS A 219 1.82 -15.73 -8.15
N ILE A 220 1.00 -15.02 -7.38
CA ILE A 220 0.64 -15.41 -6.02
C ILE A 220 -0.16 -16.72 -6.03
N ASP A 221 0.38 -17.74 -5.36
CA ASP A 221 -0.33 -18.98 -5.07
C ASP A 221 -1.04 -18.91 -3.71
N ILE A 222 -2.32 -18.55 -3.76
CA ILE A 222 -3.17 -18.49 -2.56
C ILE A 222 -3.42 -19.85 -1.91
N SER A 223 -3.23 -20.97 -2.63
CA SER A 223 -3.49 -22.30 -2.09
C SER A 223 -2.41 -22.76 -1.12
N SER A 224 -1.22 -22.17 -1.21
CA SER A 224 -0.11 -22.35 -0.28
C SER A 224 -0.02 -21.23 0.78
N SER A 225 -0.91 -20.24 0.73
CA SER A 225 -0.95 -19.17 1.73
C SER A 225 -1.38 -19.69 3.12
N PRO A 226 -0.72 -19.24 4.19
CA PRO A 226 -1.10 -19.61 5.55
C PRO A 226 -2.44 -18.99 5.95
N THR A 227 -3.07 -19.56 6.97
CA THR A 227 -4.19 -18.90 7.67
C THR A 227 -3.66 -17.75 8.52
N MET A 228 -4.47 -16.69 8.68
CA MET A 228 -4.16 -15.60 9.62
C MET A 228 -3.89 -16.19 11.03
N PRO A 229 -2.76 -15.87 11.68
CA PRO A 229 -2.52 -16.31 13.05
C PRO A 229 -3.53 -15.67 14.00
N ALA A 230 -4.00 -16.41 15.00
CA ALA A 230 -4.89 -15.86 16.01
C ALA A 230 -4.20 -14.78 16.87
N ARG A 231 -4.97 -13.80 17.35
CA ARG A 231 -4.51 -12.88 18.39
C ARG A 231 -4.20 -13.67 19.65
N VAL A 232 -2.96 -13.54 20.14
CA VAL A 232 -2.55 -14.06 21.45
C VAL A 232 -3.27 -13.23 22.51
N THR A 233 -4.11 -13.87 23.32
CA THR A 233 -4.69 -13.28 24.53
C THR A 233 -3.63 -13.28 25.63
N ASN A 234 -3.21 -12.10 26.08
CA ASN A 234 -2.42 -11.94 27.30
C ASN A 234 -3.34 -11.93 28.52
#